data_AF-A0A3N5XUF0-F1
#
_entry.id   AF-A0A3N5XUF0-F1
#
_cell.length_a   1.000
_cell.length_b   1.000
_cell.length_c   1.000
_cell.angle_alpha   90.00
_cell.angle_beta   90.00
_cell.angle_gamma   90.00
#
_symmetry.space_group_name_H-M   'P 1'
#
loop_
_entity.id
_entity.type
_entity.pdbx_description
1 polymer ?
#
loop_
_entity_poly.entity_id
_entity_poly.type
_entity_poly.pdbx_seq_one_letter_code
_entity_poly.pdbx_strand_id
1 'polypeptide(L)' 'MYLAGVVFALIGWAFQLWETLYKKTRNINVILPFTYFCACVLFGVDSFMKNDPLPAVIDVVLAVISAVIFIVLLTRKK' A
#
# COMPACT_ATOMS: atom_id res chain seq x y z
N MET A 1 -14.01 13.41 2.54
CA MET A 1 -14.29 11.95 2.42
C MET A 1 -13.05 11.14 2.06
N TYR A 2 -12.24 11.56 1.08
CA TYR A 2 -10.99 10.84 0.71
C TYR A 2 -9.96 10.73 1.84
N LEU A 3 -9.70 11.81 2.59
CA LEU A 3 -8.64 11.82 3.60
C LEU A 3 -8.81 10.76 4.71
N ALA A 4 -10.03 10.60 5.24
CA ALA A 4 -10.29 9.62 6.29
C ALA A 4 -10.06 8.18 5.80
N GLY A 5 -10.54 7.85 4.59
CA GLY A 5 -10.33 6.54 3.99
C GLY A 5 -8.85 6.23 3.76
N VAL A 6 -8.10 7.23 3.31
CA VAL A 6 -6.65 7.13 3.08
C VAL A 6 -5.89 6.92 4.39
N VAL A 7 -6.28 7.59 5.49
CA VAL A 7 -5.69 7.38 6.82
C VAL A 7 -5.96 5.96 7.34
N PHE A 8 -7.20 5.47 7.20
CA PHE A 8 -7.52 4.08 7.59
C PHE A 8 -6.74 3.06 6.76
N ALA A 9 -6.57 3.31 5.46
CA ALA A 9 -5.74 2.47 4.60
C ALA A 9 -4.29 2.42 5.06
N LEU A 10 -3.73 3.57 5.50
CA LEU A 10 -2.37 3.66 6.01
C LEU A 10 -2.17 2.81 7.27
N ILE A 11 -3.12 2.86 8.21
CA ILE A 11 -3.10 2.03 9.42
C ILE A 11 -3.20 0.55 9.06
N GLY A 12 -4.11 0.18 8.14
CA GLY A 12 -4.29 -1.20 7.70
C GLY A 12 -3.03 -1.77 7.03
N TRP A 13 -2.41 -1.01 6.13
CA TRP A 13 -1.18 -1.41 5.46
C TRP A 13 0.03 -1.45 6.41
N ALA A 14 0.11 -0.55 7.38
CA ALA A 14 1.12 -0.61 8.42
C ALA A 14 0.99 -1.88 9.28
N PHE A 15 -0.24 -2.25 9.66
CA PHE A 15 -0.51 -3.50 10.38
C PHE A 15 -0.16 -4.72 9.54
N GLN A 16 -0.53 -4.73 8.26
CA GLN A 16 -0.20 -5.81 7.33
C GLN A 16 1.31 -5.96 7.13
N LEU A 17 2.05 -4.85 7.05
CA LEU A 17 3.51 -4.84 6.97
C LEU A 17 4.12 -5.48 8.22
N TRP A 18 3.62 -5.10 9.41
CA TRP A 18 4.05 -5.69 10.67
C TRP A 18 3.79 -7.20 10.74
N GLU A 19 2.59 -7.66 10.38
CA GLU A 19 2.29 -9.10 10.36
C GLU A 19 3.15 -9.88 9.35
N THR A 20 3.38 -9.31 8.17
CA THR A 20 4.15 -9.97 7.11
C THR A 20 5.64 -10.04 7.46
N LEU A 21 6.21 -8.97 8.03
CA LEU A 21 7.63 -8.91 8.36
C LEU A 21 7.96 -9.62 9.68
N TYR A 22 7.24 -9.30 10.76
CA TYR A 22 7.55 -9.72 12.13
C TYR A 22 6.88 -11.03 12.51
N LYS A 23 5.57 -11.15 12.34
CA LYS A 23 4.85 -12.42 12.63
C LYS A 23 5.09 -13.48 11.54
N LYS A 24 5.62 -13.07 10.39
CA LYS A 24 5.91 -13.93 9.22
C LYS A 24 4.67 -14.63 8.67
N THR A 25 3.49 -14.08 8.93
CA THR A 25 2.22 -14.65 8.49
C THR A 25 1.99 -14.31 7.01
N ARG A 26 1.59 -15.29 6.19
CA ARG A 26 1.28 -15.12 4.76
C ARG A 26 -0.22 -15.19 4.45
N ASN A 27 -1.07 -14.75 5.39
CA ASN A 27 -2.53 -14.81 5.23
C ASN A 27 -3.09 -13.83 4.20
N ILE A 28 -2.24 -13.08 3.50
CA ILE A 28 -2.63 -12.13 2.46
C ILE A 28 -2.38 -12.71 1.07
N ASN A 29 -3.35 -12.52 0.17
CA ASN A 29 -3.19 -12.88 -1.24
C ASN A 29 -2.13 -12.00 -1.90
N VAL A 30 -1.16 -12.59 -2.57
CA VAL A 30 -0.04 -11.92 -3.27
C VAL A 30 -0.54 -10.93 -4.34
N ILE A 31 -1.72 -11.18 -4.92
CA ILE A 31 -2.32 -10.29 -5.92
C ILE A 31 -2.74 -8.95 -5.29
N LEU A 32 -3.16 -8.94 -4.02
CA LEU A 32 -3.68 -7.76 -3.34
C LEU A 32 -2.65 -6.61 -3.25
N PRO A 33 -1.41 -6.79 -2.75
CA PRO A 33 -0.43 -5.72 -2.73
C PRO A 33 0.00 -5.26 -4.12
N PHE A 34 -0.03 -6.15 -5.13
CA PHE A 34 0.27 -5.76 -6.50
C PHE A 34 -0.81 -4.86 -7.11
N THR A 35 -2.08 -5.26 -7.02
CA THR A 35 -3.18 -4.43 -7.54
C THR A 35 -3.33 -3.13 -6.77
N TYR A 36 -3.07 -3.15 -5.46
CA TYR A 36 -3.07 -1.96 -4.62
C TYR A 36 -1.94 -0.99 -4.99
N PHE A 37 -0.74 -1.49 -5.27
CA PHE A 37 0.35 -0.68 -5.80
C PHE A 37 -0.05 0.04 -7.10
N CYS A 38 -0.62 -0.68 -8.06
CA CYS A 38 -1.10 -0.07 -9.31
C CYS A 38 -2.18 0.99 -9.05
N ALA A 39 -3.11 0.74 -8.12
CA ALA A 39 -4.13 1.71 -7.75
C ALA A 39 -3.52 2.99 -7.14
N CYS A 40 -2.57 2.87 -6.22
CA CYS A 40 -1.89 4.02 -5.63
C CYS A 40 -1.11 4.84 -6.66
N VAL A 41 -0.50 4.20 -7.66
CA VAL A 41 0.16 4.92 -8.76
C VAL A 41 -0.87 5.73 -9.57
N LEU A 42 -2.02 5.13 -9.91
CA LEU A 42 -3.09 5.82 -10.63
C LEU A 42 -3.70 6.97 -9.82
N PHE A 43 -3.93 6.78 -8.52
CA PHE A 43 -4.43 7.84 -7.62
C PHE A 43 -3.41 8.94 -7.38
N GLY A 44 -2.12 8.61 -7.34
CA GLY A 44 -1.05 9.60 -7.33
C GLY A 44 -1.10 10.51 -8.55
N VAL A 45 -1.24 9.94 -9.76
CA VAL A 45 -1.38 10.70 -11.00
C VAL A 45 -2.62 11.59 -10.99
N ASP A 46 -3.77 11.07 -10.57
CA ASP A 46 -5.01 11.86 -10.43
C ASP A 46 -4.86 13.02 -9.44
N SER A 47 -4.19 12.80 -8.31
CA SER A 47 -3.92 13.84 -7.31
C SER A 47 -3.00 14.94 -7.85
N PHE A 48 -2.00 14.58 -8.67
CA PHE A 48 -1.18 15.57 -9.39
C PHE A 48 -2.03 16.39 -10.38
N MET A 49 -2.94 15.76 -11.13
CA MET A 49 -3.83 16.49 -12.05
C MET A 49 -4.76 17.46 -11.33
N LYS A 50 -5.12 17.18 -10.07
CA LYS A 50 -5.98 18.02 -9.22
C LYS A 50 -5.22 19.09 -8.44
N ASN A 51 -3.88 19.18 -8.58
CA ASN A 51 -3.01 20.03 -7.77
C ASN A 51 -3.17 19.82 -6.25
N ASP A 52 -3.45 18.59 -5.82
CA ASP A 52 -3.72 18.26 -4.42
C ASP A 52 -2.56 17.41 -3.86
N PRO A 53 -1.53 18.02 -3.26
CA PRO A 53 -0.26 17.34 -2.96
C PRO A 53 -0.37 16.38 -1.77
N LEU A 54 -1.30 16.64 -0.85
CA LEU A 54 -1.47 15.85 0.37
C LEU A 54 -1.88 14.38 0.05
N PRO A 55 -2.96 14.11 -0.71
CA PRO A 55 -3.29 12.74 -1.11
C PRO A 55 -2.20 12.10 -1.97
N ALA A 56 -1.56 12.85 -2.87
CA ALA A 56 -0.48 12.34 -3.71
C ALA A 56 0.68 11.76 -2.89
N VAL A 57 1.12 12.47 -1.84
CA VAL A 57 2.19 11.99 -0.94
C VAL A 57 1.78 10.71 -0.23
N ILE A 58 0.53 10.63 0.23
CA ILE A 58 0.07 9.46 0.97
C ILE A 58 -0.05 8.23 0.05
N ASP A 59 -0.55 8.40 -1.17
CA ASP A 59 -0.62 7.34 -2.16
C ASP A 59 0.76 6.80 -2.52
N VAL A 60 1.77 7.68 -2.61
CA VAL A 60 3.17 7.26 -2.80
C VAL A 60 3.67 6.42 -1.62
N VAL A 61 3.39 6.82 -0.38
CA VAL A 61 3.77 6.04 0.82
C VAL A 61 3.10 4.66 0.81
N LEU A 62 1.80 4.61 0.48
CA LEU A 62 1.04 3.37 0.39
C LEU A 62 1.55 2.46 -0.75
N ALA A 63 1.94 3.04 -1.88
CA ALA A 63 2.59 2.31 -2.98
C ALA A 63 3.91 1.67 -2.50
N VAL A 64 4.74 2.41 -1.77
CA VAL A 64 6.00 1.85 -1.24
C VAL A 64 5.73 0.69 -0.26
N ILE A 65 4.80 0.85 0.67
CA ILE A 65 4.48 -0.20 1.66
C ILE A 65 3.95 -1.47 0.96
N SER A 66 3.03 -1.31 0.02
CA SER A 66 2.45 -2.44 -0.73
C SER A 66 3.52 -3.14 -1.60
N ALA A 67 4.40 -2.39 -2.26
CA ALA A 67 5.52 -2.95 -3.01
C ALA A 67 6.49 -3.76 -2.12
N VAL A 68 6.84 -3.24 -0.94
CA VAL A 68 7.69 -3.97 0.02
C VAL A 68 7.04 -5.29 0.44
N ILE A 69 5.75 -5.28 0.78
CA ILE A 69 5.02 -6.50 1.16
C ILE A 69 4.99 -7.49 0.00
N PHE A 70 4.74 -7.03 -1.22
CA PHE A 70 4.75 -7.88 -2.41
C PHE A 70 6.11 -8.57 -2.60
N ILE A 71 7.22 -7.82 -2.52
CA ILE A 71 8.58 -8.37 -2.64
C ILE A 71 8.87 -9.38 -1.53
N VAL A 72 8.49 -9.08 -0.28
CA VAL A 72 8.69 -9.99 0.87
C VAL A 72 7.91 -11.29 0.68
N LEU A 73 6.69 -11.21 0.16
CA LEU A 73 5.89 -12.39 -0.14
C LEU A 73 6.53 -13.21 -1.28
N LEU A 74 7.07 -12.59 -2.33
CA LEU A 74 7.74 -13.32 -3.41
C LEU A 74 9.04 -13.99 -2.97
N THR A 75 9.84 -13.31 -2.14
CA THR A 75 11.18 -13.75 -1.75
C THR A 75 11.18 -14.83 -0.68
N ARG A 76 10.22 -14.80 0.25
CA ARG A 76 10.06 -15.91 1.20
C ARG A 76 9.48 -17.10 0.43
N LYS A 77 10.16 -18.25 0.41
CA LYS A 77 9.56 -19.52 -0.02
C LYS A 77 8.77 -20.10 1.16
N LYS A 78 7.67 -20.82 0.89
CA LYS A 78 6.97 -21.60 1.92
C LYS A 78 7.90 -22.64 2.52
#